data_AF-A0A2E4X2J2-F1
#
_entry.id   AF-A0A2E4X2J2-F1
#
_cell.length_a   1.000
_cell.length_b   1.000
_cell.length_c   1.000
_cell.angle_alpha   90.00
_cell.angle_beta   90.00
_cell.angle_gamma   90.00
#
_symmetry.space_group_name_H-M   'P 1'
#
loop_
_entity.id
_entity.type
_entity.pdbx_description
1 polymer ?
#
loop_
_entity_poly.entity_id
_entity_poly.type
_entity_poly.pdbx_seq_one_letter_code
_entity_poly.pdbx_strand_id
1 'polypeptide(L)'
;MRLLILMCLSSTVIGCADPKQSSECAQYVSCVRAMDESEGVTTNAARFEPEGACWGGPEGAALCTRACSGGLDYIKAAYADLPEACQ
;
A
#
# COMPACT_ATOMS: atom_id res chain seq x y z
N MET A 1 -3.94 -57.90 5.33
CA MET A 1 -4.59 -57.12 4.25
C MET A 1 -5.78 -56.37 4.83
N ARG A 2 -5.60 -55.08 5.15
CA ARG A 2 -6.68 -54.09 5.26
C ARG A 2 -6.02 -52.71 5.25
N LEU A 3 -5.77 -52.22 4.03
CA LEU A 3 -5.52 -50.81 3.76
C LEU A 3 -6.78 -50.05 4.18
N LEU A 4 -6.68 -49.17 5.16
CA LEU A 4 -7.61 -48.05 5.31
C LEU A 4 -6.82 -46.79 5.01
N ILE A 5 -6.94 -46.38 3.76
CA ILE A 5 -6.44 -45.15 3.17
C ILE A 5 -7.10 -43.99 3.93
N LEU A 6 -6.37 -43.40 4.88
CA LEU A 6 -6.72 -42.11 5.45
C LEU A 6 -6.46 -41.08 4.34
N MET A 7 -7.52 -40.73 3.60
CA MET A 7 -7.50 -39.63 2.64
C MET A 7 -7.11 -38.35 3.38
N CYS A 8 -5.85 -37.94 3.23
CA CYS A 8 -5.43 -36.57 3.45
C CYS A 8 -6.20 -35.68 2.49
N LEU A 9 -7.37 -35.19 2.93
CA LEU A 9 -8.05 -34.07 2.31
C LEU A 9 -7.22 -32.82 2.61
N SER A 10 -6.16 -32.63 1.84
CA SER A 10 -5.35 -31.42 1.85
C SER A 10 -6.18 -30.29 1.26
N SER A 11 -7.04 -29.69 2.08
CA SER A 11 -7.68 -28.42 1.76
C SER A 11 -6.59 -27.36 1.70
N THR A 12 -6.02 -27.14 0.52
CA THR A 12 -5.30 -25.91 0.20
C THR A 12 -6.31 -24.79 0.24
N VAL A 13 -6.52 -24.21 1.42
CA VAL A 13 -7.08 -22.86 1.53
C VAL A 13 -6.12 -21.96 0.77
N ILE A 14 -6.50 -21.60 -0.46
CA ILE A 14 -5.95 -20.43 -1.14
C ILE A 14 -6.39 -19.26 -0.26
N GLY A 15 -5.59 -18.96 0.75
CA GLY A 15 -5.81 -17.82 1.61
C GLY A 15 -5.66 -16.59 0.73
N CYS A 16 -6.78 -15.99 0.34
CA CYS A 16 -6.82 -14.59 -0.05
C CYS A 16 -6.41 -13.80 1.19
N ALA A 17 -5.10 -13.66 1.41
CA ALA A 17 -4.61 -12.68 2.35
C ALA A 17 -5.00 -11.31 1.79
N ASP A 18 -5.69 -10.51 2.60
CA ASP A 18 -5.98 -9.14 2.22
C ASP A 18 -4.65 -8.45 1.88
N PRO A 19 -4.59 -7.73 0.74
CA PRO A 19 -3.41 -6.97 0.40
C PRO A 19 -3.02 -6.04 1.54
N LYS A 20 -1.72 -5.82 1.71
CA LYS A 20 -1.19 -4.85 2.67
C LYS A 20 -0.71 -3.62 1.93
N GLN A 21 -0.59 -2.52 2.67
CA GLN A 21 0.04 -1.30 2.16
C GLN A 21 1.41 -1.60 1.54
N SER A 22 1.63 -1.08 0.34
CA SER A 22 2.92 -1.19 -0.34
C SER A 22 3.91 -0.15 0.17
N SER A 23 5.21 -0.39 0.00
CA SER A 23 6.27 0.52 0.42
C SER A 23 6.15 1.89 -0.26
N GLU A 24 5.72 1.93 -1.51
CA GLU A 24 5.53 3.17 -2.28
C GLU A 24 4.42 4.02 -1.67
N CYS A 25 3.31 3.42 -1.24
CA CYS A 25 2.26 4.16 -0.55
C CYS A 25 2.66 4.58 0.87
N ALA A 26 3.44 3.78 1.58
CA ALA A 26 4.01 4.20 2.87
C ALA A 26 4.92 5.43 2.71
N GLN A 27 5.79 5.45 1.70
CA GLN A 27 6.64 6.59 1.39
C GLN A 27 5.82 7.81 0.94
N TYR A 28 4.84 7.62 0.05
CA TYR A 28 3.96 8.70 -0.42
C TYR A 28 3.21 9.38 0.75
N VAL A 29 2.61 8.59 1.64
CA VAL A 29 1.91 9.11 2.82
C VAL A 29 2.85 9.90 3.72
N SER A 30 4.05 9.37 4.00
CA SER A 30 5.05 10.06 4.82
C SER A 30 5.49 11.38 4.19
N CYS A 31 5.74 11.37 2.88
CA CYS A 31 6.11 12.55 2.11
C CYS A 31 5.03 13.63 2.14
N VAL A 32 3.78 13.27 1.88
CA VAL A 32 2.64 14.20 1.91
C VAL A 32 2.49 14.81 3.30
N ARG A 33 2.61 14.02 4.38
CA ARG A 33 2.54 14.55 5.75
C ARG A 33 3.67 15.54 6.04
N ALA A 34 4.90 15.23 5.63
CA ALA A 34 6.03 16.13 5.83
C ALA A 34 5.88 17.45 5.06
N MET A 35 5.32 17.40 3.84
CA MET A 35 5.00 18.60 3.06
C MET A 35 3.85 19.41 3.68
N ASP A 36 2.80 18.73 4.13
CA ASP A 36 1.65 19.34 4.80
C ASP A 36 2.11 20.10 6.06
N GLU A 37 3.03 19.50 6.84
CA GLU A 37 3.63 20.12 8.02
C GLU A 37 4.43 21.39 7.68
N SER A 38 5.19 21.40 6.59
CA SER A 38 5.96 22.58 6.18
C SER A 38 5.10 23.71 5.64
N GLU A 39 3.99 23.38 4.97
CA GLU A 39 3.09 24.34 4.31
C GLU A 39 1.90 24.75 5.21
N GLY A 40 1.72 24.10 6.36
CA GLY A 40 0.61 24.35 7.27
C GLY A 40 -0.76 23.96 6.68
N VAL A 41 -0.79 22.97 5.80
CA VAL A 41 -2.01 22.47 5.14
C VAL A 41 -2.32 21.04 5.60
N THR A 42 -3.39 20.45 5.08
CA THR A 42 -3.72 19.04 5.33
C THR A 42 -4.32 18.42 4.10
N THR A 43 -3.64 17.39 3.61
CA THR A 43 -4.05 16.57 2.49
C THR A 43 -4.66 15.28 3.02
N ASN A 44 -5.85 14.91 2.51
CA ASN A 44 -6.47 13.66 2.91
C ASN A 44 -5.83 12.46 2.18
N ALA A 45 -4.84 11.84 2.83
CA ALA A 45 -4.19 10.61 2.36
C ALA A 45 -4.78 9.33 2.98
N ALA A 46 -5.88 9.42 3.74
CA ALA A 46 -6.41 8.31 4.56
C ALA A 46 -6.68 7.02 3.77
N ARG A 47 -7.02 7.13 2.48
CA ARG A 47 -7.27 5.96 1.63
C ARG A 47 -6.02 5.09 1.41
N PHE A 48 -4.83 5.68 1.49
CA PHE A 48 -3.54 5.03 1.23
C PHE A 48 -2.87 4.48 2.51
N GLU A 49 -3.34 4.87 3.70
CA GLU A 49 -2.90 4.35 5.00
C GLU A 49 -3.12 2.83 5.13
N PRO A 50 -2.45 2.10 6.04
CA PRO A 50 -2.57 0.64 6.14
C PRO A 50 -3.98 0.09 6.28
N GLU A 51 -4.86 0.81 6.95
CA GLU A 51 -6.27 0.49 7.18
C GLU A 51 -7.22 1.18 6.17
N GLY A 52 -6.64 1.87 5.18
CA GLY A 52 -7.34 2.62 4.16
C GLY A 52 -8.03 1.75 3.11
N ALA A 53 -8.96 2.37 2.38
CA ALA A 53 -9.79 1.70 1.37
C ALA A 53 -9.00 1.05 0.21
N CYS A 54 -7.72 1.40 0.03
CA CYS A 54 -6.86 0.81 -1.00
C CYS A 54 -6.63 -0.69 -0.83
N TRP A 55 -6.72 -1.20 0.40
CA TRP A 55 -6.21 -2.54 0.73
C TRP A 55 -7.30 -3.61 0.86
N GLY A 56 -8.56 -3.26 0.60
CA GLY A 56 -9.69 -4.20 0.68
C GLY A 56 -9.76 -5.24 -0.46
N GLY A 57 -8.83 -5.22 -1.40
CA GLY A 57 -8.78 -6.19 -2.49
C GLY A 57 -7.59 -5.98 -3.43
N PRO A 58 -7.12 -7.03 -4.14
CA PRO A 58 -5.87 -7.01 -4.89
C PRO A 58 -5.86 -5.97 -6.03
N GLU A 59 -7.01 -5.75 -6.68
CA GLU A 59 -7.15 -4.76 -7.74
C GLU A 59 -7.01 -3.33 -7.20
N GLY A 60 -7.66 -3.04 -6.06
CA GLY A 60 -7.56 -1.76 -5.37
C GLY A 60 -6.12 -1.49 -4.91
N ALA A 61 -5.47 -2.50 -4.33
CA ALA A 61 -4.10 -2.40 -3.86
C ALA A 61 -3.14 -2.08 -5.02
N ALA A 62 -3.26 -2.80 -6.13
CA ALA A 62 -2.44 -2.57 -7.33
C ALA A 62 -2.67 -1.17 -7.93
N LEU A 63 -3.91 -0.67 -7.94
CA LEU A 63 -4.22 0.68 -8.40
C LEU A 63 -3.60 1.74 -7.49
N CYS A 64 -3.72 1.56 -6.18
CA CYS A 64 -3.17 2.51 -5.21
C CYS A 64 -1.64 2.53 -5.22
N THR A 65 -0.97 1.39 -5.29
CA THR A 65 0.48 1.34 -5.43
C THR A 65 0.94 2.17 -6.63
N ARG A 66 0.32 2.01 -7.81
CA ARG A 66 0.67 2.81 -8.99
C ARG A 66 0.41 4.30 -8.78
N ALA A 67 -0.69 4.66 -8.12
CA ALA A 67 -1.02 6.05 -7.83
C ALA A 67 0.02 6.68 -6.88
N CYS A 68 0.44 5.97 -5.84
CA CYS A 68 1.47 6.43 -4.90
C CYS A 68 2.83 6.59 -5.59
N SER A 69 3.24 5.62 -6.41
CA SER A 69 4.47 5.74 -7.21
C SER A 69 4.44 6.95 -8.13
N GLY A 70 3.37 7.12 -8.92
CA GLY A 70 3.23 8.28 -9.81
C GLY A 70 3.15 9.61 -9.05
N GLY A 71 2.53 9.62 -7.87
CA GLY A 71 2.49 10.79 -6.99
C GLY A 71 3.88 11.17 -6.47
N LEU A 72 4.68 10.19 -6.04
CA LEU A 72 6.07 10.41 -5.63
C LEU A 72 6.92 10.93 -6.79
N ASP A 73 6.81 10.32 -7.97
CA ASP A 73 7.53 10.77 -9.16
C ASP A 73 7.18 12.22 -9.52
N TYR A 74 5.89 12.57 -9.45
CA TYR A 74 5.44 13.94 -9.65
C TYR A 74 6.03 14.91 -8.61
N ILE A 75 5.99 14.56 -7.32
CA ILE A 75 6.54 15.39 -6.25
C ILE A 75 8.05 15.60 -6.47
N LYS A 76 8.80 14.52 -6.73
CA LYS A 76 10.24 14.56 -7.01
C LYS A 76 10.59 15.42 -8.23
N ALA A 77 9.71 15.47 -9.23
CA ALA A 77 9.91 16.30 -10.42
C ALA A 77 9.51 17.76 -10.23
N ALA A 78 8.51 18.04 -9.40
CA ALA A 78 7.94 19.39 -9.23
C ALA A 78 8.69 20.25 -8.20
N TYR A 79 9.39 19.65 -7.24
CA TYR A 79 9.99 20.37 -6.11
C TYR A 79 11.50 20.09 -6.02
N ALA A 80 12.29 21.16 -5.91
CA ALA A 80 13.74 21.07 -5.80
C ALA A 80 14.20 20.75 -4.37
N ASP A 81 13.50 21.28 -3.38
CA ASP A 81 13.81 21.12 -1.95
C ASP A 81 12.69 20.30 -1.30
N LEU A 82 12.94 18.99 -1.15
CA LEU A 82 11.97 18.05 -0.61
C LEU A 82 12.36 17.56 0.78
N PRO A 83 11.39 17.33 1.69
CA PRO A 83 11.63 16.63 2.95
C PRO A 83 12.30 15.27 2.73
N GLU A 84 13.08 14.80 3.70
CA GLU A 84 13.74 13.48 3.65
C GLU A 84 12.73 12.34 3.43
N ALA A 85 11.52 12.48 3.97
CA ALA A 85 10.42 11.53 3.76
C ALA A 85 9.99 11.35 2.28
N CYS A 86 10.35 12.29 1.41
CA CYS A 86 10.04 12.27 -0.01
C CYS A 86 11.20 11.77 -0.90
N GLN A 87 12.38 11.52 -0.35
CA GLN A 87 13.60 11.15 -1.10
C GLN A 87 13.69 9.63 -1.30
#